data_AF-A0AAU6G8R5-F1
#
_entry.id   AF-A0AAU6G8R5-F1
#
_cell.length_a   1.000
_cell.length_b   1.000
_cell.length_c   1.000
_cell.angle_alpha   90.00
_cell.angle_beta   90.00
_cell.angle_gamma   90.00
#
_symmetry.space_group_name_H-M   'P 1'
#
loop_
_entity.id
_entity.type
_entity.pdbx_description
1 polymer ?
#
loop_
_entity_poly.entity_id
_entity_poly.type
_entity_poly.pdbx_seq_one_letter_code
_entity_poly.pdbx_strand_id
1 'polypeptide(L)' 'MCPNCEDFARTVLLLGQLALFADMGGADLDFVESVSSSLAVSLPEPPPGMFPPGYDPDGGPAYPGEDS' A
#
# COMPACT_ATOMS: atom_id res chain seq x y z
N MET A 1 35.32 -8.52 -13.12
CA MET A 1 33.93 -8.66 -12.63
C MET A 1 33.43 -7.25 -12.35
N CYS A 2 32.33 -6.84 -12.99
CA CYS A 2 31.78 -5.48 -12.82
C CYS A 2 31.12 -5.36 -11.44
N PRO A 3 31.55 -4.41 -10.58
CA PRO A 3 30.85 -4.14 -9.33
C PRO A 3 29.45 -3.61 -9.65
N ASN A 4 28.43 -4.09 -8.93
CA ASN A 4 27.03 -3.65 -9.03
C ASN A 4 26.26 -4.09 -10.29
N CYS A 5 26.88 -4.81 -11.23
CA CYS A 5 26.15 -5.33 -12.39
C CYS A 5 25.02 -6.30 -11.99
N GLU A 6 25.20 -7.05 -10.89
CA GLU A 6 24.15 -7.91 -10.33
C GLU A 6 22.99 -7.09 -9.74
N ASP A 7 23.29 -5.99 -9.05
CA ASP A 7 22.27 -5.09 -8.49
C ASP A 7 21.50 -4.37 -9.59
N PHE A 8 22.21 -3.92 -10.65
CA PHE A 8 21.59 -3.34 -11.83
C PHE A 8 20.66 -4.34 -12.52
N ALA A 9 21.15 -5.56 -12.78
CA ALA A 9 20.33 -6.61 -13.41
C ALA A 9 19.11 -6.98 -12.56
N ARG A 10 19.28 -7.07 -11.24
CA ARG A 10 18.18 -7.30 -10.29
C ARG A 10 17.15 -6.18 -10.34
N THR A 11 17.61 -4.93 -10.38
CA THR A 11 16.73 -3.76 -10.44
C THR A 11 15.93 -3.76 -11.74
N VAL A 12 16.57 -4.00 -12.89
CA VAL A 12 15.90 -4.08 -14.18
C VAL A 12 14.86 -5.20 -14.20
N LEU A 13 15.19 -6.37 -13.63
CA LEU A 13 14.27 -7.50 -13.55
C LEU A 13 13.04 -7.17 -12.68
N LEU A 14 13.24 -6.57 -11.50
CA LEU A 14 12.15 -6.17 -10.61
C LEU A 14 11.23 -5.13 -11.24
N LEU A 15 11.81 -4.12 -11.94
CA LEU A 15 11.03 -3.12 -12.66
C LEU A 15 10.20 -3.75 -13.79
N GLY A 16 10.75 -4.72 -14.51
CA GLY A 16 10.01 -5.46 -15.53
C GLY A 16 8.84 -6.27 -14.95
N GLN A 17 9.06 -6.96 -13.83
CA GLN A 17 8.00 -7.69 -13.13
C GLN A 17 6.90 -6.77 -12.62
N LEU A 18 7.26 -5.61 -12.08
CA LEU A 18 6.31 -4.59 -11.64
C LEU A 18 5.46 -4.09 -12.80
N ALA A 19 6.07 -3.80 -13.95
CA ALA A 19 5.34 -3.35 -15.14
C ALA A 19 4.32 -4.39 -15.62
N LEU A 20 4.69 -5.68 -15.62
CA LEU A 20 3.77 -6.77 -15.98
C LEU A 20 2.65 -6.95 -14.96
N PHE A 21 2.95 -6.83 -13.67
CA PHE A 21 1.94 -6.90 -12.62
C PHE A 21 0.92 -5.77 -12.76
N ALA A 22 1.38 -4.55 -13.03
CA ALA A 22 0.52 -3.38 -13.18
C ALA A 22 -0.40 -3.42 -14.42
N ASP A 23 -0.05 -4.19 -15.46
CA ASP A 23 -0.89 -4.38 -16.65
C ASP A 23 -2.07 -5.35 -16.40
N MET A 24 -2.06 -6.10 -15.29
CA MET A 24 -3.15 -7.00 -14.96
C MET A 24 -4.39 -6.22 -14.47
N GLY A 25 -5.57 -6.59 -14.96
CA GLY A 25 -6.81 -6.00 -14.49
C GLY A 25 -7.03 -6.25 -12.99
N GLY A 26 -7.25 -5.18 -12.22
CA GLY A 26 -7.45 -5.26 -10.76
C GLY A 26 -6.17 -5.18 -9.94
N ALA A 27 -4.98 -5.10 -10.55
CA ALA A 27 -3.70 -5.08 -9.85
C ALA A 27 -3.59 -3.99 -8.77
N ASP A 28 -4.20 -2.82 -8.99
CA ASP A 28 -4.22 -1.74 -7.99
C ASP A 28 -4.98 -2.14 -6.72
N LEU A 29 -6.12 -2.82 -6.86
CA LEU A 29 -6.93 -3.28 -5.73
C LEU A 29 -6.22 -4.40 -4.98
N ASP A 30 -5.68 -5.38 -5.71
CA ASP A 30 -4.90 -6.49 -5.13
C ASP A 30 -3.66 -5.97 -4.40
N PHE A 31 -3.01 -4.94 -4.95
CA PHE A 31 -1.88 -4.27 -4.30
C PHE A 31 -2.31 -3.57 -3.00
N VAL A 32 -3.40 -2.81 -3.02
CA VAL A 32 -3.92 -2.14 -1.81
C VAL A 32 -4.31 -3.18 -0.76
N GLU A 33 -5.01 -4.25 -1.13
CA GLU A 33 -5.40 -5.31 -0.21
C GLU A 33 -4.18 -5.97 0.45
N SER A 34 -3.14 -6.26 -0.32
CA SER A 34 -1.94 -6.91 0.18
C SER A 34 -1.03 -6.00 1.04
N VAL A 35 -0.94 -4.70 0.72
CA VAL A 35 0.01 -3.78 1.36
C VAL A 35 -0.61 -2.95 2.49
N SER A 36 -1.91 -2.67 2.44
CA SER A 36 -2.59 -1.72 3.34
C SER A 36 -2.36 -1.99 4.82
N SER A 37 -2.49 -3.24 5.28
CA SER A 37 -2.30 -3.59 6.70
C SER A 37 -0.86 -3.33 7.16
N SER A 38 0.12 -3.75 6.35
CA SER A 38 1.54 -3.54 6.68
C SER A 38 1.89 -2.05 6.68
N LEU A 39 1.30 -1.28 5.76
CA LEU A 39 1.47 0.16 5.71
C LEU A 39 0.87 0.83 6.95
N ALA A 40 -0.38 0.49 7.29
CA ALA A 40 -1.10 1.05 8.43
C ALA A 40 -0.35 0.85 9.76
N VAL A 41 0.19 -0.36 9.99
CA VAL A 41 1.00 -0.66 11.19
C VAL A 41 2.35 0.06 11.19
N SER A 42 2.87 0.43 10.02
CA SER A 42 4.16 1.13 9.89
C SER A 42 4.03 2.65 10.07
N LEU A 43 2.81 3.19 10.04
CA LEU A 43 2.60 4.62 10.22
C LEU A 43 2.87 5.03 11.67
N PRO A 44 3.43 6.22 11.91
CA PRO A 44 3.57 6.76 13.25
C PRO A 44 2.21 6.89 13.94
N GLU A 45 2.20 6.80 15.27
CA GLU A 45 1.01 7.08 16.05
C GLU A 45 0.47 8.49 15.70
N PRO A 46 -0.83 8.60 15.37
CA PRO A 46 -1.42 9.88 15.00
C PRO A 46 -1.39 10.87 16.18
N PRO A 47 -1.23 12.17 15.88
CA PRO A 47 -1.20 13.19 16.92
C PRO A 47 -2.49 13.21 17.76
N PRO A 48 -2.40 13.53 19.06
CA PRO A 48 -3.56 13.61 19.92
C PRO A 48 -4.57 14.64 19.40
N GLY A 49 -5.86 14.26 19.36
CA GLY A 49 -6.94 15.09 18.83
C GLY A 49 -7.12 15.04 17.31
N MET A 50 -6.33 14.23 16.59
CA MET A 50 -6.53 13.99 15.15
C MET A 50 -7.86 13.29 14.87
N PHE A 51 -8.29 12.40 15.76
CA PHE A 51 -9.54 11.66 15.61
C PHE A 51 -10.65 12.19 16.53
N PRO A 52 -11.90 12.20 16.04
CA PRO A 52 -13.04 12.63 16.84
C PRO A 52 -13.29 11.67 18.01
N PRO A 53 -13.94 12.14 19.10
CA PRO A 53 -14.36 11.28 20.19
C PRO A 53 -15.26 10.14 19.69
N GLY A 54 -14.91 8.89 20.01
CA GLY A 54 -15.66 7.72 19.54
C GLY A 54 -15.23 7.20 18.16
N TYR A 55 -14.12 7.70 17.59
CA TYR A 55 -13.48 7.07 16.44
C TYR A 55 -13.06 5.64 16.77
N ASP A 56 -13.61 4.69 16.02
CA ASP A 56 -13.14 3.31 16.03
C ASP A 56 -11.96 3.19 15.06
N PRO A 57 -10.72 2.96 15.54
CA PRO A 57 -9.57 2.81 14.66
C PRO A 57 -9.65 1.59 13.74
N ASP A 58 -10.50 0.61 14.07
CA ASP A 58 -10.78 -0.57 13.25
C ASP A 58 -12.04 -0.38 12.38
N GLY A 59 -12.84 0.64 12.67
CA GLY A 59 -13.98 1.06 11.89
C GLY A 59 -13.51 1.93 10.73
N GLY A 60 -13.47 1.34 9.53
CA GLY A 60 -13.07 2.04 8.31
C GLY A 60 -13.80 3.38 8.10
N PRO A 61 -13.30 4.25 7.20
CA PRO A 61 -13.90 5.55 6.96
C PRO A 61 -15.35 5.40 6.51
N ALA A 62 -16.26 6.22 7.06
CA ALA A 62 -17.63 6.30 6.59
C ALA A 62 -17.65 6.88 5.18
N TYR A 63 -17.92 6.04 4.18
CA TYR A 63 -18.05 6.43 2.80
C TYR A 63 -19.44 7.05 2.57
N PRO A 64 -19.53 8.19 1.83
CA PRO A 64 -20.83 8.76 1.49
C PRO A 64 -21.70 7.75 0.74
N GLY A 65 -22.82 7.34 1.32
CA GLY A 65 -23.78 6.40 0.73
C GLY A 65 -24.01 5.09 1.50
N GLU A 66 -23.34 4.89 2.64
CA GLU A 66 -23.57 3.72 3.51
C GLU A 66 -24.88 3.79 4.32
N ASP A 67 -25.55 4.95 4.32
CA ASP A 67 -26.89 5.14 4.87
C ASP A 67 -27.95 5.03 3.75
N SER A 68 -28.34 3.81 3.36
CA SER A 68 -29.51 3.57 2.50
C SER A 68 -30.26 2.32 2.90
#